data_AF-A0A524P877-F1
#
_entry.id   AF-A0A524P877-F1
#
_cell.length_a   1.000
_cell.length_b   1.000
_cell.length_c   1.000
_cell.angle_alpha   90.00
_cell.angle_beta   90.00
_cell.angle_gamma   90.00
#
_symmetry.space_group_name_H-M   'P 1'
#
loop_
_entity.id
_entity.type
_entity.pdbx_description
1 polymer ?
#
loop_
_entity_poly.entity_id
_entity_poly.type
_entity_poly.pdbx_seq_one_letter_code
_entity_poly.pdbx_strand_id
1 'polypeptide(L)'
;MRRIPIGQILKWSGYPLFFFACFVFFAYKTFPYERLADRLVQEAAARGYEVEIIDLTNSGLTGLTFENLRIVAPSEAEGSPPGEIIFDELTVSTSLFSLMRDTKSYSFDAEFAGGQADGDFLLGQESMEVEVDLEDINLEALSILRQFTKIPLAGVLNGEIA
;
A
#
# COMPACT_ATOMS: atom_id res chain seq x y z
N MET A 1 10.75 -48.14 18.61
CA MET A 1 10.39 -46.90 17.89
C MET A 1 9.23 -47.20 16.95
N ARG A 2 8.03 -46.70 17.25
CA ARG A 2 6.76 -47.04 16.59
C ARG A 2 6.63 -46.21 15.31
N ARG A 3 6.70 -46.84 14.14
CA ARG A 3 6.57 -46.17 12.84
C ARG A 3 5.14 -45.65 12.68
N ILE A 4 4.98 -44.33 12.59
CA ILE A 4 3.68 -43.69 12.43
C ILE A 4 3.24 -43.91 10.97
N PRO A 5 2.04 -44.45 10.71
CA PRO A 5 1.57 -44.69 9.35
C PRO A 5 1.25 -43.35 8.67
N ILE A 6 2.14 -42.94 7.75
CA ILE A 6 2.05 -41.69 6.96
C ILE A 6 0.67 -41.49 6.31
N GLY A 7 -0.01 -42.56 5.88
CA GLY A 7 -1.34 -42.48 5.27
C GLY A 7 -2.47 -42.02 6.20
N GLN A 8 -2.28 -42.13 7.52
CA GLN A 8 -3.27 -41.67 8.51
C GLN A 8 -3.00 -40.23 8.94
N ILE A 9 -1.72 -39.82 9.03
CA ILE A 9 -1.32 -38.41 9.23
C ILE A 9 -1.79 -37.56 8.06
N LEU A 10 -1.67 -38.04 6.82
CA LEU A 10 -2.05 -37.28 5.62
C LEU A 10 -3.56 -37.00 5.54
N LYS A 11 -4.39 -37.97 5.94
CA LYS A 11 -5.84 -37.78 6.05
C LYS A 11 -6.21 -36.87 7.21
N TRP A 12 -5.50 -36.98 8.34
CA TRP A 12 -5.78 -36.20 9.54
C TRP A 12 -5.24 -34.76 9.46
N SER A 13 -4.19 -34.50 8.67
CA SER A 13 -3.71 -33.16 8.35
C SER A 13 -4.50 -32.51 7.21
N GLY A 14 -5.08 -33.31 6.30
CA GLY A 14 -5.90 -32.81 5.19
C GLY A 14 -7.15 -32.06 5.66
N TYR A 15 -7.86 -32.56 6.68
CA TYR A 15 -9.03 -31.87 7.23
C TYR A 15 -8.73 -30.49 7.85
N PRO A 16 -7.77 -30.34 8.78
CA PRO A 16 -7.43 -29.03 9.34
C PRO A 16 -6.79 -28.11 8.31
N LEU A 17 -6.00 -28.61 7.35
CA LEU A 17 -5.45 -27.79 6.27
C LEU A 17 -6.54 -27.28 5.33
N PHE A 18 -7.48 -28.14 4.94
CA PHE A 18 -8.63 -27.75 4.11
C PHE A 18 -9.56 -26.79 4.86
N PHE A 19 -9.83 -27.05 6.15
CA PHE A 19 -10.57 -26.12 6.99
C PHE A 19 -9.87 -24.76 7.07
N PHE A 20 -8.54 -24.72 7.27
CA PHE A 20 -7.79 -23.48 7.31
C PHE A 20 -7.80 -22.75 5.97
N ALA A 21 -7.64 -23.46 4.85
CA ALA A 21 -7.72 -22.90 3.51
C ALA A 21 -9.12 -22.30 3.24
N CYS A 22 -10.20 -23.01 3.56
CA CYS A 22 -11.55 -22.49 3.45
C CYS A 22 -11.78 -21.33 4.42
N PHE A 23 -11.30 -21.41 5.65
CA PHE A 23 -11.43 -20.35 6.64
C PHE A 23 -10.75 -19.07 6.17
N VAL A 24 -9.51 -19.14 5.70
CA VAL A 24 -8.78 -17.98 5.15
C VAL A 24 -9.50 -17.45 3.92
N PHE A 25 -9.95 -18.31 3.00
CA PHE A 25 -10.67 -17.89 1.81
C PHE A 25 -11.99 -17.16 2.13
N PHE A 26 -12.79 -17.70 3.06
CA PHE A 26 -14.04 -17.09 3.47
C PHE A 26 -13.83 -15.83 4.33
N ALA A 27 -12.84 -15.85 5.22
CA ALA A 27 -12.46 -14.69 6.02
C ALA A 27 -12.01 -13.55 5.10
N TYR A 28 -11.22 -13.85 4.07
CA TYR A 28 -10.78 -12.90 3.06
C TYR A 28 -11.96 -12.33 2.25
N LYS A 29 -12.86 -13.20 1.76
CA LYS A 29 -14.04 -12.76 0.99
C LYS A 29 -15.06 -11.97 1.81
N THR A 30 -15.16 -12.21 3.11
CA THR A 30 -16.13 -11.54 4.00
C THR A 30 -15.50 -10.37 4.75
N PHE A 31 -14.25 -10.04 4.46
CA PHE A 31 -13.54 -8.99 5.18
C PHE A 31 -14.16 -7.63 4.86
N PRO A 32 -14.62 -6.86 5.87
CA PRO A 32 -15.28 -5.59 5.63
C PRO A 32 -14.25 -4.49 5.36
N TYR A 33 -13.74 -4.42 4.13
CA TYR A 33 -12.74 -3.44 3.69
C TYR A 33 -13.22 -1.99 3.89
N GLU A 34 -14.51 -1.73 3.69
CA GLU A 34 -15.14 -0.42 3.94
C GLU A 34 -14.89 0.09 5.37
N ARG A 35 -14.97 -0.79 6.38
CA ARG A 35 -14.74 -0.40 7.78
C ARG A 35 -13.28 -0.12 8.10
N LEU A 36 -12.35 -0.66 7.32
CA LEU A 36 -10.93 -0.34 7.45
C LEU A 36 -10.62 1.02 6.83
N ALA A 37 -11.20 1.31 5.67
CA ALA A 37 -11.10 2.64 5.06
C ALA A 37 -11.60 3.72 6.02
N ASP A 38 -12.79 3.54 6.61
CA ASP A 38 -13.35 4.48 7.60
C ASP A 38 -12.42 4.71 8.80
N ARG A 39 -11.77 3.65 9.29
CA ARG A 39 -10.82 3.73 10.41
C ARG A 39 -9.55 4.48 10.03
N LEU A 40 -9.03 4.25 8.83
CA LEU A 40 -7.85 4.94 8.31
C LEU A 40 -8.12 6.42 8.09
N VAL A 41 -9.28 6.77 7.53
CA VAL A 41 -9.73 8.17 7.35
C VAL A 41 -9.84 8.87 8.70
N GLN A 42 -10.44 8.22 9.71
CA GLN A 42 -10.55 8.81 11.06
C GLN A 42 -9.18 9.01 11.72
N GLU A 43 -8.24 8.08 11.54
CA GLU A 43 -6.89 8.21 12.08
C GLU A 43 -6.08 9.29 11.37
N ALA A 44 -6.24 9.44 10.05
CA ALA A 44 -5.64 10.51 9.27
C ALA A 44 -6.19 11.90 9.67
N ALA A 45 -7.52 11.99 9.82
CA ALA A 45 -8.19 13.21 10.29
C ALA A 45 -7.73 13.61 11.71
N ALA A 46 -7.49 12.63 12.59
CA ALA A 46 -6.94 12.88 13.92
C ALA A 46 -5.50 13.43 13.89
N ARG A 47 -4.75 13.17 12.81
CA ARG A 47 -3.41 13.75 12.55
C ARG A 47 -3.47 15.06 11.76
N GLY A 48 -4.66 15.56 11.45
CA GLY A 48 -4.89 16.81 10.73
C GLY A 48 -4.88 16.70 9.20
N TYR A 49 -4.81 15.49 8.64
CA TYR A 49 -4.88 15.26 7.19
C TYR A 49 -6.32 14.89 6.80
N GLU A 50 -6.90 15.61 5.84
CA GLU A 50 -8.16 15.19 5.22
C GLU A 50 -7.82 14.15 4.14
N VAL A 51 -8.13 12.89 4.41
CA VAL A 51 -7.93 11.79 3.47
C VAL A 51 -9.29 11.26 3.07
N GLU A 52 -9.57 11.25 1.77
CA GLU A 52 -10.76 10.63 1.20
C GLU A 52 -10.32 9.36 0.46
N ILE A 53 -10.83 8.22 0.92
CA ILE A 53 -10.58 6.90 0.33
C ILE A 53 -11.90 6.46 -0.29
N ILE A 54 -11.97 6.37 -1.62
CA ILE A 54 -13.20 5.99 -2.32
C ILE A 54 -13.40 4.49 -2.27
N ASP A 55 -12.37 3.71 -2.58
CA ASP A 55 -12.44 2.26 -2.51
C ASP A 55 -11.14 1.67 -1.97
N LEU A 56 -11.29 0.59 -1.21
CA LEU A 56 -10.18 -0.18 -0.66
C LEU A 56 -10.40 -1.64 -1.00
N THR A 57 -9.55 -2.15 -1.87
CA THR A 57 -9.56 -3.54 -2.31
C THR A 57 -8.29 -4.25 -1.86
N ASN A 58 -8.27 -5.55 -2.07
CA ASN A 58 -7.13 -6.40 -1.79
C ASN A 58 -6.35 -6.68 -3.08
N SER A 59 -5.03 -6.61 -3.02
CA SER A 59 -4.15 -7.10 -4.08
C SER A 59 -3.42 -8.36 -3.61
N GLY A 60 -3.72 -9.50 -4.24
CA GLY A 60 -3.11 -10.78 -3.89
C GLY A 60 -3.38 -11.25 -2.44
N LEU A 61 -2.49 -12.05 -1.86
CA LEU A 61 -2.68 -12.64 -0.52
C LEU A 61 -2.46 -11.65 0.63
N THR A 62 -1.70 -10.58 0.43
CA THR A 62 -1.22 -9.68 1.48
C THR A 62 -1.17 -8.20 1.10
N GLY A 63 -1.52 -7.86 -0.15
CA GLY A 63 -1.56 -6.48 -0.61
C GLY A 63 -2.92 -5.84 -0.39
N LEU A 64 -2.90 -4.53 -0.18
CA LEU A 64 -4.05 -3.66 -0.11
C LEU A 64 -3.90 -2.60 -1.21
N THR A 65 -4.95 -2.41 -1.99
CA THR A 65 -5.02 -1.43 -3.07
C THR A 65 -6.07 -0.41 -2.70
N PHE A 66 -5.68 0.85 -2.74
CA PHE A 66 -6.52 2.00 -2.50
C PHE A 66 -6.81 2.64 -3.86
N GLU A 67 -8.08 2.71 -4.24
CA GLU A 67 -8.51 3.32 -5.49
C GLU A 67 -9.03 4.73 -5.21
N ASN A 68 -8.57 5.70 -6.01
CA ASN A 68 -8.93 7.12 -5.94
C ASN A 68 -8.74 7.71 -4.53
N LEU A 69 -7.51 7.68 -4.05
CA LEU A 69 -7.13 8.23 -2.75
C LEU A 69 -6.77 9.72 -2.89
N ARG A 70 -7.55 10.58 -2.25
CA ARG A 70 -7.33 12.03 -2.25
C ARG A 70 -6.81 12.45 -0.88
N ILE A 71 -5.59 12.97 -0.85
CA ILE A 71 -4.97 13.53 0.35
C ILE A 71 -4.97 15.05 0.23
N VAL A 72 -5.65 15.70 1.16
CA VAL A 72 -5.64 17.15 1.33
C VAL A 72 -4.78 17.46 2.55
N ALA A 73 -3.58 18.00 2.28
CA ALA A 73 -2.67 18.42 3.34
C ALA A 73 -3.17 19.71 3.99
N PRO A 74 -3.19 19.81 5.34
CA PRO A 74 -3.59 21.03 6.02
C PRO A 74 -2.59 22.14 5.69
N SER A 75 -3.10 23.32 5.33
CA SER A 75 -2.27 24.49 5.05
C SER A 75 -1.46 24.89 6.29
N GLU A 76 -0.14 24.67 6.28
CA GLU A 76 0.76 25.09 7.37
C GLU A 76 0.90 26.62 7.49
N ALA A 77 0.31 27.41 6.57
CA ALA A 77 0.32 28.87 6.60
C ALA A 77 -1.04 29.47 6.26
N GLU A 78 -1.52 30.40 7.11
CA GLU A 78 -2.69 31.24 6.83
C GLU A 78 -2.59 31.87 5.43
N GLY A 79 -3.49 31.48 4.53
CA GLY A 79 -3.59 32.05 3.18
C GLY A 79 -2.89 31.27 2.06
N SER A 80 -2.34 30.08 2.31
CA SER A 80 -1.90 29.18 1.23
C SER A 80 -3.02 28.19 0.86
N PRO A 81 -3.34 28.01 -0.44
CA PRO A 81 -4.36 27.04 -0.86
C PRO A 81 -3.98 25.63 -0.38
N PRO A 82 -4.96 24.78 -0.03
CA PRO A 82 -4.67 23.41 0.41
C PRO A 82 -3.95 22.66 -0.70
N GLY A 83 -2.86 21.98 -0.34
CA GLY A 83 -2.11 21.11 -1.24
C GLY A 83 -2.89 19.81 -1.40
N GLU A 84 -3.42 19.58 -2.60
CA GLU A 84 -4.15 18.36 -2.93
C GLU A 84 -3.26 17.43 -3.77
N ILE A 85 -3.17 16.17 -3.33
CA ILE A 85 -2.55 15.08 -4.07
C ILE A 85 -3.62 14.01 -4.29
N ILE A 86 -3.84 13.65 -5.54
CA ILE A 86 -4.79 12.62 -5.95
C ILE A 86 -3.95 11.45 -6.45
N PHE A 87 -4.15 10.30 -5.82
CA PHE A 87 -3.62 9.03 -6.27
C PHE A 87 -4.76 8.27 -6.92
N ASP A 88 -4.57 7.87 -8.17
CA ASP A 88 -5.55 7.11 -8.92
C ASP A 88 -5.60 5.67 -8.37
N GLU A 89 -4.42 5.08 -8.12
CA GLU A 89 -4.27 3.78 -7.48
C GLU A 89 -3.04 3.80 -6.55
N LEU A 90 -3.17 3.21 -5.37
CA LEU A 90 -2.04 2.98 -4.46
C LEU A 90 -2.11 1.55 -3.96
N THR A 91 -1.17 0.70 -4.36
CA THR A 91 -1.02 -0.67 -3.88
C THR A 91 0.13 -0.73 -2.90
N VAL A 92 -0.14 -1.32 -1.73
CA VAL A 92 0.89 -1.64 -0.74
C VAL A 92 0.82 -3.11 -0.43
N SER A 93 1.92 -3.82 -0.67
CA SER A 93 2.00 -5.26 -0.46
C SER A 93 3.17 -5.66 0.42
N THR A 94 3.03 -6.80 1.10
CA THR A 94 4.11 -7.39 1.89
C THR A 94 4.39 -8.80 1.42
N SER A 95 5.67 -9.13 1.28
CA SER A 95 6.10 -10.44 0.82
C SER A 95 5.89 -11.49 1.90
N LEU A 96 4.96 -12.43 1.68
CA LEU A 96 4.67 -13.55 2.60
C LEU A 96 5.91 -14.37 2.97
N PHE A 97 6.78 -14.62 1.99
CA PHE A 97 8.03 -15.35 2.20
C PHE A 97 9.02 -14.57 3.08
N SER A 98 8.96 -13.24 3.01
CA SER A 98 9.79 -12.34 3.81
C SER A 98 9.35 -12.34 5.27
N LEU A 99 8.05 -12.48 5.56
CA LEU A 99 7.55 -12.60 6.93
C LEU A 99 8.05 -13.86 7.65
N MET A 100 8.49 -14.89 6.91
CA MET A 100 9.12 -16.09 7.47
C MET A 100 10.64 -15.96 7.67
N ARG A 101 11.25 -14.88 7.18
CA ARG A 101 12.68 -14.58 7.30
C ARG A 101 12.87 -13.39 8.26
N ASP A 102 14.12 -13.15 8.66
CA ASP A 102 14.46 -11.98 9.49
C ASP A 102 14.42 -10.65 8.72
N THR A 103 14.44 -10.71 7.38
CA THR A 103 14.29 -9.54 6.51
C THR A 103 12.84 -9.41 6.08
N LYS A 104 12.24 -8.23 6.29
CA LYS A 104 10.87 -7.92 5.87
C LYS A 104 10.91 -7.09 4.60
N SER A 105 10.18 -7.53 3.59
CA SER A 105 10.05 -6.86 2.30
C SER A 105 8.64 -6.33 2.15
N TYR A 106 8.55 -5.07 1.78
CA TYR A 106 7.34 -4.35 1.46
C TYR A 106 7.52 -3.74 0.07
N SER A 107 6.53 -3.87 -0.78
CA SER A 107 6.52 -3.27 -2.12
C SER A 107 5.34 -2.32 -2.18
N PHE A 108 5.53 -1.17 -2.81
CA PHE A 108 4.47 -0.22 -3.06
C PHE A 108 4.47 0.18 -4.53
N ASP A 109 3.28 0.37 -5.06
CA ASP A 109 3.03 0.79 -6.44
C ASP A 109 1.99 1.92 -6.34
N ALA A 110 2.26 3.07 -6.92
CA ALA A 110 1.39 4.25 -6.82
C ALA A 110 1.24 4.91 -8.19
N GLU A 111 0.00 4.98 -8.69
CA GLU A 111 -0.34 5.75 -9.88
C GLU A 111 -0.86 7.12 -9.46
N PHE A 112 -0.18 8.17 -9.89
CA PHE A 112 -0.58 9.54 -9.62
C PHE A 112 -0.07 10.50 -10.68
N ALA A 113 -0.81 11.60 -10.89
CA ALA A 113 -0.41 12.64 -11.83
C ALA A 113 -0.14 12.11 -13.26
N GLY A 114 -0.82 11.03 -13.68
CA GLY A 114 -0.66 10.42 -15.00
C GLY A 114 0.65 9.67 -15.22
N GLY A 115 1.42 9.39 -14.16
CA GLY A 115 2.60 8.53 -14.16
C GLY A 115 2.55 7.51 -13.02
N GLN A 116 3.63 6.73 -12.88
CA GLN A 116 3.74 5.64 -11.91
C GLN A 116 4.94 5.85 -10.99
N ALA A 117 4.80 5.40 -9.75
CA ALA A 117 5.86 5.36 -8.77
C ALA A 117 5.85 4.01 -8.08
N ASP A 118 6.93 3.28 -8.25
CA ASP A 118 7.08 1.93 -7.74
C ASP A 118 8.26 1.90 -6.78
N GLY A 119 8.21 1.04 -5.78
CA GLY A 119 9.35 0.92 -4.88
C GLY A 119 9.30 -0.26 -3.95
N ASP A 120 10.50 -0.69 -3.58
CA ASP A 120 10.75 -1.81 -2.72
C ASP A 120 11.49 -1.36 -1.45
N PHE A 121 10.95 -1.78 -0.32
CA PHE A 121 11.50 -1.50 0.99
C PHE A 121 11.89 -2.80 1.68
N LEU A 122 13.19 -2.99 1.89
CA LEU A 122 13.76 -4.14 2.57
C LEU A 122 14.26 -3.72 3.94
N LEU A 123 13.61 -4.22 4.98
CA LEU A 123 13.95 -3.97 6.38
C LEU A 123 14.57 -5.21 7.02
N GLY A 124 15.88 -5.18 7.22
CA GLY A 124 16.64 -6.14 8.03
C GLY A 124 16.80 -5.69 9.49
N GLN A 125 17.57 -6.44 10.29
CA GLN A 125 17.89 -6.06 11.68
C GLN A 125 18.86 -4.87 11.76
N GLU A 126 19.78 -4.74 10.80
CA GLU A 126 20.82 -3.70 10.76
C GLU A 126 20.88 -2.91 9.45
N SER A 127 20.18 -3.36 8.39
CA SER A 127 20.13 -2.70 7.09
C SER A 127 18.70 -2.34 6.71
N MET A 128 18.55 -1.16 6.11
CA MET A 128 17.33 -0.69 5.49
C MET A 128 17.71 -0.30 4.07
N GLU A 129 17.19 -1.04 3.09
CA GLU A 129 17.37 -0.76 1.66
C GLU A 129 16.04 -0.25 1.12
N VAL A 130 16.10 0.83 0.34
CA VAL A 130 14.94 1.53 -0.19
C VAL A 130 15.24 1.81 -1.65
N GLU A 131 14.48 1.17 -2.53
CA GLU A 131 14.53 1.39 -3.97
C GLU A 131 13.21 2.02 -4.39
N VAL A 132 13.28 3.15 -5.09
CA VAL A 132 12.10 3.89 -5.55
C VAL A 132 12.36 4.36 -6.97
N ASP A 133 11.46 3.97 -7.87
CA ASP A 133 11.43 4.38 -9.25
C ASP A 133 10.21 5.27 -9.49
N LEU A 134 10.43 6.35 -10.22
CA LEU A 134 9.43 7.33 -10.61
C LEU A 134 9.45 7.41 -12.13
N GLU A 135 8.34 7.06 -12.75
CA GLU A 135 8.18 7.05 -14.20
C GLU A 135 7.04 7.97 -14.64
N ASP A 136 7.35 8.80 -15.62
CA ASP A 136 6.40 9.64 -16.34
C ASP A 136 5.48 10.54 -15.46
N ILE A 137 5.94 10.95 -14.29
CA ILE A 137 5.14 11.81 -13.38
C ILE A 137 4.94 13.21 -13.97
N ASN A 138 3.69 13.59 -14.26
CA ASN A 138 3.39 14.92 -14.78
C ASN A 138 3.40 15.98 -13.67
N LEU A 139 4.39 16.87 -13.74
CA LEU A 139 4.56 17.95 -12.77
C LEU A 139 3.44 19.00 -12.80
N GLU A 140 2.71 19.11 -13.92
CA GLU A 140 1.59 20.05 -14.07
C GLU A 140 0.37 19.61 -13.28
N ALA A 141 0.16 18.29 -13.19
CA ALA A 141 -0.95 17.69 -12.45
C ALA A 141 -0.74 17.79 -10.93
N LEU A 142 0.51 17.95 -10.47
CA LEU A 142 0.84 18.14 -9.06
C LEU A 142 0.58 19.58 -8.61
N SER A 143 -0.60 19.82 -8.05
CA SER A 143 -1.01 21.11 -7.49
C SER A 143 -0.06 21.63 -6.39
N ILE A 144 0.56 20.74 -5.62
CA ILE A 144 1.47 21.09 -4.54
C ILE A 144 2.78 21.73 -5.04
N LEU A 145 3.28 21.33 -6.22
CA LEU A 145 4.51 21.88 -6.78
C LEU A 145 4.32 23.32 -7.27
N ARG A 146 3.14 23.62 -7.82
CA ARG A 146 2.75 24.98 -8.20
C ARG A 146 2.71 25.93 -6.99
N GLN A 147 2.29 25.41 -5.83
CA GLN A 147 2.25 26.16 -4.58
C GLN A 147 3.65 26.44 -4.03
N PHE A 148 4.52 25.43 -4.01
CA PHE A 148 5.86 25.56 -3.43
C PHE A 148 6.78 26.43 -4.30
N THR A 149 6.71 26.26 -5.62
CA THR A 149 7.62 26.95 -6.55
C THR A 149 7.07 28.27 -7.10
N LYS A 150 5.77 28.55 -6.95
CA LYS A 150 5.05 29.73 -7.49
C LYS A 150 5.17 29.91 -9.01
N ILE A 151 5.66 28.90 -9.73
CA ILE A 151 5.87 28.91 -11.18
C ILE A 151 5.15 27.67 -11.74
N PRO A 152 4.44 27.77 -12.89
CA PRO A 152 3.90 26.59 -13.56
C PRO A 152 5.05 25.74 -14.08
N LEU A 153 5.34 24.64 -13.39
CA LEU A 153 6.30 23.63 -13.85
C LEU A 153 5.59 22.74 -14.86
N ALA A 154 6.02 22.84 -16.11
CA ALA A 154 5.58 22.01 -17.22
C ALA A 154 6.65 20.96 -17.51
N GLY A 155 6.29 19.68 -17.47
CA GLY A 155 7.20 18.60 -17.77
C GLY A 155 6.87 17.28 -17.09
N VAL A 156 7.66 16.28 -17.46
CA VAL A 156 7.58 14.91 -16.98
C VAL A 156 8.83 14.63 -16.14
N LEU A 157 8.64 14.07 -14.95
CA LEU A 157 9.73 13.68 -14.04
C LEU A 157 9.92 12.17 -14.10
N ASN A 158 11.19 11.80 -14.32
CA ASN A 158 11.67 10.43 -14.21
C ASN A 158 12.85 10.42 -13.23
N GLY A 159 12.92 9.42 -12.36
CA GLY A 159 13.98 9.32 -11.37
C GLY A 159 14.03 7.96 -10.72
N GLU A 160 15.24 7.51 -10.41
CA GLU A 160 15.54 6.25 -9.73
C GLU A 160 16.33 6.60 -8.47
N ILE A 161 15.94 6.02 -7.35
CA ILE A 161 16.57 6.19 -6.04
C ILE A 161 16.86 4.79 -5.51
N ALA A 162 18.14 4.47 -5.30
CA ALA A 162 18.62 3.19 -4.76
C ALA A 162 19.68 3.41 -3.66
#